data_AF-A0A1Q8ZHN2-F1
#
_entry.id   AF-A0A1Q8ZHN2-F1
#
_cell.length_a   1.000
_cell.length_b   1.000
_cell.length_c   1.000
_cell.angle_alpha   90.00
_cell.angle_beta   90.00
_cell.angle_gamma   90.00
#
_symmetry.space_group_name_H-M   'P 1'
#
loop_
_entity.id
_entity.type
_entity.pdbx_description
1 polymer ?
#
loop_
_entity_poly.entity_id
_entity_poly.type
_entity_poly.pdbx_seq_one_letter_code
_entity_poly.pdbx_strand_id
1 'polypeptide(L)'
;MQARLVWQYGSSNPENGDHLAAIGQWWSKLNGQEITWQQRVLTPMGDVSELNWDPQRFDEKFVLTTPEIRGITLYWRKPDIQEERNITVQKLELDALRQQLYAFPQSQPDIVLRVGLPAVVYQQVDLTHPRVEVKAKGSEYVLTLRDEAQVLEVRATLTQAELAQLKQQLP
;
A
#
# COMPACT_ATOMS: atom_id res chain seq x y z
N MET A 1 5.28 -7.75 -11.11
CA MET A 1 4.19 -8.65 -10.69
C MET A 1 3.54 -8.05 -9.44
N GLN A 2 2.23 -7.83 -9.45
CA GLN A 2 1.50 -7.33 -8.29
C GLN A 2 1.10 -8.52 -7.41
N ALA A 3 1.72 -8.67 -6.23
CA ALA A 3 1.30 -9.65 -5.23
C ALA A 3 0.09 -9.10 -4.46
N ARG A 4 -1.08 -9.05 -5.12
CA ARG A 4 -2.35 -8.66 -4.49
C ARG A 4 -3.07 -9.91 -4.02
N LEU A 5 -3.24 -10.05 -2.71
CA LEU A 5 -3.99 -11.17 -2.13
C LEU A 5 -5.44 -10.75 -1.96
N VAL A 6 -6.37 -11.55 -2.45
CA VAL A 6 -7.81 -11.26 -2.38
C VAL A 6 -8.52 -12.38 -1.67
N TRP A 7 -9.17 -12.06 -0.56
CA TRP A 7 -10.12 -12.95 0.10
C TRP A 7 -11.55 -12.40 -0.05
N GLN A 8 -12.50 -13.27 -0.36
CA GLN A 8 -13.91 -12.91 -0.47
C GLN A 8 -14.80 -14.00 0.12
N TYR A 9 -15.82 -13.59 0.87
CA TYR A 9 -16.82 -14.50 1.43
C TYR A 9 -17.62 -15.19 0.31
N GLY A 10 -17.77 -16.51 0.41
CA GLY A 10 -18.48 -17.31 -0.59
C GLY A 10 -17.74 -17.50 -1.93
N SER A 11 -16.48 -17.09 -2.03
CA SER A 11 -15.65 -17.33 -3.23
C SER A 11 -15.37 -18.82 -3.45
N SER A 12 -15.39 -19.24 -4.72
CA SER A 12 -14.98 -20.58 -5.16
C SER A 12 -13.47 -20.68 -5.47
N ASN A 13 -12.71 -19.61 -5.27
CA ASN A 13 -11.26 -19.63 -5.49
C ASN A 13 -10.60 -20.61 -4.48
N PRO A 14 -9.86 -21.64 -4.95
CA PRO A 14 -9.19 -22.59 -4.06
C PRO A 14 -8.15 -21.93 -3.13
N GLU A 15 -7.54 -20.81 -3.54
CA GLU A 15 -6.53 -20.08 -2.75
C GLU A 15 -7.17 -19.12 -1.72
N ASN A 16 -8.50 -19.00 -1.70
CA ASN A 16 -9.19 -18.04 -0.84
C ASN A 16 -8.85 -18.25 0.65
N GLY A 17 -8.77 -19.51 1.11
CA GLY A 17 -8.37 -19.83 2.47
C GLY A 17 -6.95 -19.38 2.80
N ASP A 18 -6.01 -19.64 1.89
CA ASP A 18 -4.60 -19.26 2.05
C ASP A 18 -4.43 -17.73 2.03
N HIS A 19 -5.20 -17.03 1.20
CA HIS A 19 -5.24 -15.57 1.20
C HIS A 19 -5.73 -15.01 2.53
N LEU A 20 -6.81 -15.57 3.11
CA LEU A 20 -7.27 -15.13 4.43
C LEU A 20 -6.21 -15.36 5.49
N ALA A 21 -5.54 -16.51 5.47
CA ALA A 21 -4.48 -16.82 6.41
C ALA A 21 -3.30 -15.83 6.30
N ALA A 22 -2.85 -15.54 5.07
CA ALA A 22 -1.78 -14.57 4.82
C ALA A 22 -2.17 -13.14 5.23
N ILE A 23 -3.40 -12.72 4.92
CA ILE A 23 -3.94 -11.42 5.36
C ILE A 23 -4.03 -11.37 6.89
N GLY A 24 -4.45 -12.45 7.54
CA GLY A 24 -4.48 -12.56 9.00
C GLY A 24 -3.10 -12.45 9.65
N GLN A 25 -2.09 -13.09 9.06
CA GLN A 25 -0.70 -12.94 9.50
C GLN A 25 -0.17 -11.52 9.29
N TRP A 26 -0.56 -10.85 8.21
CA TRP A 26 -0.20 -9.47 7.98
C TRP A 26 -0.86 -8.53 9.00
N TRP A 27 -2.17 -8.71 9.23
CA TRP A 27 -2.94 -7.94 10.20
C TRP A 27 -2.38 -8.05 11.61
N SER A 28 -2.07 -9.27 12.07
CA SER A 28 -1.54 -9.50 13.42
C SER A 28 -0.17 -8.84 13.65
N LYS A 29 0.66 -8.73 12.60
CA LYS A 29 1.97 -8.05 12.65
C LYS A 29 1.86 -6.55 12.87
N LEU A 30 0.71 -5.92 12.61
CA LEU A 30 0.49 -4.50 12.88
C LEU A 30 0.40 -4.17 14.38
N ASN A 31 0.41 -5.19 15.25
CA ASN A 31 0.35 -4.97 16.70
C ASN A 31 1.51 -4.09 17.18
N GLY A 32 1.16 -2.98 17.82
CA GLY A 32 2.11 -1.99 18.33
C GLY A 32 2.66 -1.04 17.25
N GLN A 33 2.18 -1.10 16.01
CA GLN A 33 2.59 -0.21 14.94
C GLN A 33 1.61 0.95 14.77
N GLU A 34 2.13 2.14 14.46
CA GLU A 34 1.29 3.23 13.97
C GLU A 34 0.77 2.86 12.57
N ILE A 35 -0.52 3.08 12.34
CA ILE A 35 -1.18 2.85 11.05
C ILE A 35 -1.87 4.12 10.57
N THR A 36 -2.06 4.22 9.26
CA THR A 36 -3.05 5.10 8.65
C THR A 36 -4.36 4.34 8.47
N TRP A 37 -5.46 4.92 8.94
CA TRP A 37 -6.80 4.39 8.79
C TRP A 37 -7.64 5.39 7.99
N GLN A 38 -8.20 4.96 6.87
CA GLN A 38 -8.93 5.83 5.95
C GLN A 38 -10.23 5.16 5.49
N GLN A 39 -11.24 5.98 5.22
CA GLN A 39 -12.55 5.51 4.76
C GLN A 39 -12.97 6.27 3.50
N ARG A 40 -13.43 5.56 2.47
CA ARG A 40 -13.97 6.15 1.23
C ARG A 40 -15.28 5.48 0.84
N VAL A 41 -16.11 6.22 0.11
CA VAL A 41 -17.36 5.70 -0.47
C VAL A 41 -17.04 5.16 -1.86
N LEU A 42 -17.38 3.89 -2.12
CA LEU A 42 -17.41 3.32 -3.46
C LEU A 42 -18.57 3.93 -4.22
N THR A 43 -18.29 4.42 -5.43
CA THR A 43 -19.38 4.67 -6.38
C THR A 43 -19.91 3.33 -6.89
N PRO A 44 -21.17 3.23 -7.34
CA PRO A 44 -21.79 1.96 -7.74
C PRO A 44 -21.08 1.19 -8.87
N MET A 45 -20.15 1.83 -9.59
CA MET A 45 -19.30 1.23 -10.63
C MET A 45 -17.80 1.31 -10.29
N GLY A 46 -17.43 1.87 -9.15
CA GLY A 46 -16.05 2.23 -8.84
C GLY A 46 -15.20 1.03 -8.42
N ASP A 47 -14.02 0.92 -9.02
CA ASP A 47 -12.94 0.09 -8.50
C ASP A 47 -12.25 0.83 -7.34
N VAL A 48 -11.81 0.10 -6.31
CA VAL A 48 -10.99 0.64 -5.22
C VAL A 48 -9.70 1.32 -5.73
N SER A 49 -9.23 0.91 -6.91
CA SER A 49 -8.08 1.51 -7.60
C SER A 49 -8.34 2.94 -8.09
N GLU A 50 -9.60 3.33 -8.24
CA GLU A 50 -10.03 4.65 -8.73
C GLU A 50 -10.33 5.64 -7.60
N LEU A 51 -10.36 5.17 -6.34
CA LEU A 51 -10.65 6.02 -5.19
C LEU A 51 -9.52 7.01 -4.91
N ASN A 52 -9.86 8.28 -4.68
CA ASN A 52 -8.89 9.26 -4.20
C ASN A 52 -8.60 9.04 -2.72
N TRP A 53 -7.35 8.67 -2.42
CA TRP A 53 -6.85 8.44 -1.08
C TRP A 53 -6.03 9.59 -0.48
N ASP A 54 -6.09 10.77 -1.10
CA ASP A 54 -5.57 12.01 -0.52
C ASP A 54 -6.13 12.20 0.90
N PRO A 55 -5.34 12.75 1.85
CA PRO A 55 -5.77 12.92 3.23
C PRO A 55 -7.12 13.65 3.34
N GLN A 56 -8.07 13.05 4.06
CA GLN A 56 -9.38 13.64 4.35
C GLN A 56 -9.59 13.83 5.86
N ARG A 57 -10.58 14.66 6.23
CA ARG A 57 -10.86 15.07 7.62
C ARG A 57 -11.05 13.90 8.60
N PHE A 58 -11.54 12.76 8.13
CA PHE A 58 -11.85 11.58 8.95
C PHE A 58 -10.78 10.49 8.84
N ASP A 59 -9.67 10.77 8.16
CA ASP A 59 -8.52 9.87 8.16
C ASP A 59 -7.81 9.98 9.50
N GLU A 60 -7.45 8.83 10.06
CA GLU A 60 -6.83 8.74 11.37
C GLU A 60 -5.43 8.14 11.29
N LYS A 61 -4.58 8.51 12.25
CA LYS A 61 -3.35 7.80 12.55
C LYS A 61 -3.36 7.39 14.01
N PHE A 62 -3.09 6.12 14.28
CA PHE A 62 -3.03 5.61 15.64
C PHE A 62 -2.22 4.33 15.71
N VAL A 63 -1.72 4.01 16.91
CA VAL A 63 -1.06 2.73 17.18
C VAL A 63 -2.11 1.64 17.29
N LEU A 64 -2.04 0.63 16.42
CA LEU A 64 -2.97 -0.47 16.45
C LEU A 64 -2.54 -1.51 17.50
N THR A 65 -3.47 -1.93 18.36
CA THR A 65 -3.19 -2.94 19.40
C THR A 65 -4.16 -4.11 19.32
N THR A 66 -3.68 -5.29 19.70
CA THR A 66 -4.40 -6.57 19.66
C THR A 66 -5.15 -6.84 18.33
N PRO A 67 -4.53 -6.69 17.15
CA PRO A 67 -5.14 -7.07 15.89
C PRO A 67 -5.39 -8.57 15.82
N GLU A 68 -6.61 -8.96 15.49
CA GLU A 68 -6.96 -10.36 15.24
C GLU A 68 -8.04 -10.45 14.15
N ILE A 69 -8.06 -11.56 13.41
CA ILE A 69 -9.19 -11.92 12.55
C ILE A 69 -9.86 -13.15 13.16
N ARG A 70 -11.13 -13.03 13.56
CA ARG A 70 -11.94 -14.19 14.03
C ARG A 70 -13.03 -14.47 13.00
N GLY A 71 -12.88 -15.57 12.28
CA GLY A 71 -13.73 -15.87 11.11
C GLY A 71 -13.52 -14.84 10.00
N ILE A 72 -14.51 -13.98 9.80
CA ILE A 72 -14.50 -12.90 8.80
C ILE A 72 -14.56 -11.51 9.43
N THR A 73 -14.29 -11.41 10.73
CA THR A 73 -14.38 -10.15 11.47
C THR A 73 -12.98 -9.73 11.89
N LEU A 74 -12.59 -8.52 11.52
CA LEU A 74 -11.37 -7.89 12.00
C LEU A 74 -11.62 -7.30 13.39
N TYR A 75 -10.70 -7.49 14.31
CA TYR A 75 -10.71 -6.93 15.66
C TYR A 75 -9.44 -6.11 15.89
N TRP A 76 -9.56 -5.01 16.63
CA TRP A 76 -8.42 -4.15 17.04
C TRP A 76 -8.80 -3.26 18.22
N ARG A 77 -7.80 -2.60 18.81
CA ARG A 77 -7.97 -1.54 19.81
C ARG A 77 -7.17 -0.30 19.45
N LYS A 78 -7.71 0.86 19.83
CA LYS A 78 -7.02 2.16 19.81
C LYS A 78 -6.39 2.39 21.19
N PRO A 79 -5.26 3.10 21.29
CA PRO A 79 -4.53 3.23 22.56
C PRO A 79 -5.35 3.92 23.66
N ASP A 80 -6.21 4.86 23.27
CA ASP A 80 -7.02 5.67 24.20
C ASP A 80 -8.38 5.03 24.54
N ILE A 81 -8.69 3.86 23.99
CA ILE A 81 -10.00 3.20 24.12
C ILE A 81 -9.80 1.77 24.59
N GLN A 82 -10.33 1.43 25.76
CA GLN A 82 -10.25 0.07 26.30
C GLN A 82 -11.10 -0.95 25.53
N GLU A 83 -12.16 -0.49 24.87
CA GLU A 83 -13.07 -1.33 24.10
C GLU A 83 -12.43 -1.87 22.82
N GLU A 84 -12.65 -3.17 22.57
CA GLU A 84 -12.30 -3.83 21.31
C GLU A 84 -13.24 -3.34 20.20
N ARG A 85 -12.66 -2.76 19.15
CA ARG A 85 -13.35 -2.41 17.92
C ARG A 85 -13.33 -3.60 16.98
N ASN A 86 -14.38 -3.72 16.17
CA ASN A 86 -14.48 -4.79 15.20
C ASN A 86 -15.24 -4.38 13.94
N ILE A 87 -15.01 -5.12 12.86
CA ILE A 87 -15.79 -5.01 11.62
C ILE A 87 -15.87 -6.34 10.88
N THR A 88 -17.10 -6.78 10.60
CA THR A 88 -17.35 -7.96 9.76
C THR A 88 -17.23 -7.56 8.29
N VAL A 89 -16.39 -8.27 7.54
CA VAL A 89 -16.07 -7.96 6.14
C VAL A 89 -16.64 -9.01 5.19
N GLN A 90 -17.04 -8.57 4.00
CA GLN A 90 -17.40 -9.45 2.89
C GLN A 90 -16.23 -9.73 1.95
N LYS A 91 -15.21 -8.86 1.96
CA LYS A 91 -14.01 -8.96 1.13
C LYS A 91 -12.83 -8.24 1.79
N LEU A 92 -11.63 -8.78 1.56
CA LEU A 92 -10.35 -8.19 1.94
C LEU A 92 -9.42 -8.21 0.72
N GLU A 93 -8.67 -7.13 0.53
CA GLU A 93 -7.60 -7.09 -0.47
C GLU A 93 -6.33 -6.55 0.16
N LEU A 94 -5.26 -7.33 0.15
CA LEU A 94 -3.94 -6.89 0.61
C LEU A 94 -3.04 -6.60 -0.58
N ASP A 95 -2.64 -5.34 -0.72
CA ASP A 95 -1.49 -4.93 -1.53
C ASP A 95 -0.23 -5.10 -0.67
N ALA A 96 0.42 -6.26 -0.81
CA ALA A 96 1.62 -6.59 -0.04
C ALA A 96 2.82 -5.71 -0.39
N LEU A 97 2.86 -5.10 -1.59
CA LEU A 97 3.94 -4.20 -1.97
C LEU A 97 3.78 -2.85 -1.26
N ARG A 98 2.55 -2.33 -1.23
CA ARG A 98 2.25 -1.04 -0.58
C ARG A 98 2.00 -1.17 0.92
N GLN A 99 1.93 -2.39 1.45
CA GLN A 99 1.54 -2.67 2.83
C GLN A 99 0.18 -2.02 3.16
N GLN A 100 -0.79 -2.24 2.28
CA GLN A 100 -2.14 -1.67 2.37
C GLN A 100 -3.19 -2.78 2.31
N LEU A 101 -4.03 -2.84 3.34
CA LEU A 101 -5.20 -3.70 3.40
C LEU A 101 -6.46 -2.87 3.14
N TYR A 102 -7.23 -3.30 2.16
CA TYR A 102 -8.56 -2.78 1.87
C TYR A 102 -9.59 -3.74 2.47
N ALA A 103 -10.47 -3.21 3.30
CA ALA A 103 -11.55 -3.96 3.94
C ALA A 103 -12.90 -3.44 3.48
N PHE A 104 -13.73 -4.36 3.00
CA PHE A 104 -15.07 -4.10 2.46
C PHE A 104 -16.09 -4.60 3.50
N PRO A 105 -16.72 -3.70 4.29
CA PRO A 105 -17.63 -4.08 5.35
C PRO A 105 -18.90 -4.74 4.81
N GLN A 106 -19.39 -5.77 5.50
CA GLN A 106 -20.65 -6.40 5.12
C GLN A 106 -21.86 -5.51 5.40
N SER A 107 -21.84 -4.72 6.47
CA SER A 107 -22.94 -3.84 6.88
C SER A 107 -23.04 -2.54 6.08
N GLN A 108 -21.97 -2.16 5.37
CA GLN A 108 -21.85 -0.91 4.62
C GLN A 108 -21.15 -1.20 3.29
N PRO A 109 -21.87 -1.76 2.30
CA PRO A 109 -21.28 -2.25 1.05
C PRO A 109 -20.66 -1.13 0.19
N ASP A 110 -21.15 0.10 0.36
CA ASP A 110 -20.66 1.28 -0.35
C ASP A 110 -19.42 1.89 0.33
N ILE A 111 -18.88 1.28 1.38
CA ILE A 111 -17.71 1.79 2.10
C ILE A 111 -16.51 0.87 1.87
N VAL A 112 -15.34 1.48 1.70
CA VAL A 112 -14.05 0.79 1.79
C VAL A 112 -13.19 1.45 2.84
N LEU A 113 -12.64 0.62 3.70
CA LEU A 113 -11.61 1.01 4.65
C LEU A 113 -10.25 0.67 4.05
N ARG A 114 -9.28 1.57 4.19
CA ARG A 114 -7.87 1.30 3.90
C ARG A 114 -7.07 1.42 5.18
N VAL A 115 -6.39 0.35 5.53
CA VAL A 115 -5.41 0.31 6.61
C VAL A 115 -4.04 0.12 6.01
N GLY A 116 -3.09 0.95 6.40
CA GLY A 116 -1.71 0.81 5.91
C GLY A 116 -0.71 1.34 6.92
N LEU A 117 0.55 1.02 6.72
CA LEU A 117 1.63 1.65 7.47
C LEU A 117 1.85 3.09 6.96
N PRO A 118 2.18 4.07 7.82
CA PRO A 118 2.50 5.43 7.42
C PRO A 118 3.64 5.39 6.40
N ALA A 119 3.31 5.63 5.14
CA ALA A 119 4.23 5.38 4.05
C ALA A 119 5.36 6.42 4.04
N VAL A 120 6.60 5.94 4.16
CA VAL A 120 7.60 6.13 3.09
C VAL A 120 8.28 4.79 2.86
N VAL A 121 7.66 3.92 2.04
CA VAL A 121 8.33 2.71 1.56
C VAL A 121 9.07 3.08 0.28
N TYR A 122 10.34 3.47 0.41
CA TYR A 122 11.22 3.53 -0.75
C TYR A 122 11.39 2.11 -1.28
N GLN A 123 10.94 1.85 -2.50
CA GLN A 123 11.28 0.61 -3.18
C GLN A 123 12.74 0.71 -3.62
N GLN A 124 13.64 0.09 -2.86
CA GLN A 124 15.04 0.00 -3.25
C GLN A 124 15.17 -1.00 -4.41
N VAL A 125 15.88 -0.58 -5.44
CA VAL A 125 16.26 -1.44 -6.56
C VAL A 125 17.76 -1.30 -6.75
N ASP A 126 18.46 -2.42 -6.63
CA ASP A 126 19.91 -2.46 -6.81
C ASP A 126 20.23 -2.76 -8.28
N LEU A 127 20.84 -1.80 -8.98
CA LEU A 127 21.32 -1.96 -10.34
C LEU A 127 22.80 -2.32 -10.30
N THR A 128 23.20 -3.39 -11.00
CA THR A 128 24.61 -3.82 -11.03
C THR A 128 25.25 -3.32 -12.32
N HIS A 129 26.15 -2.34 -12.20
CA HIS A 129 26.82 -1.69 -13.33
C HIS A 129 25.84 -1.21 -14.44
N PRO A 130 24.81 -0.41 -14.11
CA PRO A 130 23.85 0.04 -15.10
C PRO A 130 24.53 0.90 -16.18
N ARG A 131 24.02 0.83 -17.40
CA ARG A 131 24.30 1.85 -18.41
C ARG A 131 23.61 3.15 -17.99
N VAL A 132 24.38 4.24 -17.95
CA VAL A 132 23.90 5.55 -17.54
C VAL A 132 23.84 6.47 -18.75
N GLU A 133 22.70 7.10 -18.99
CA GLU A 133 22.51 8.10 -20.04
C GLU A 133 21.80 9.34 -19.48
N VAL A 134 22.23 10.53 -19.89
CA VAL A 134 21.54 11.80 -19.58
C VAL A 134 21.22 12.52 -20.88
N LYS A 135 19.94 12.84 -21.10
CA LYS A 135 19.48 13.59 -22.28
C LYS A 135 18.78 14.88 -21.86
N ALA A 136 19.13 16.00 -22.50
CA ALA A 136 18.37 17.24 -22.33
C ALA A 136 17.03 17.14 -23.08
N LYS A 137 15.96 17.63 -22.45
CA LYS A 137 14.62 17.73 -23.02
C LYS A 137 14.04 19.09 -22.65
N GLY A 138 14.31 20.10 -23.48
CA GLY A 138 13.94 21.49 -23.18
C GLY A 138 14.75 22.02 -22.01
N SER A 139 14.07 22.47 -20.95
CA SER A 139 14.68 22.96 -19.70
C SER A 139 14.97 21.86 -18.67
N GLU A 140 14.64 20.61 -18.97
CA GLU A 140 14.81 19.45 -18.09
C GLU A 140 15.87 18.48 -18.62
N TYR A 141 16.32 17.57 -17.76
CA TYR A 141 17.26 16.51 -18.08
C TYR A 141 16.66 15.16 -17.69
N VAL A 142 16.76 14.17 -18.56
CA VAL A 142 16.30 12.80 -18.28
C VAL A 142 17.52 11.93 -18.04
N LEU A 143 17.74 11.51 -16.79
CA LEU A 143 18.69 10.48 -16.40
C LEU A 143 18.04 9.11 -16.59
N THR A 144 18.71 8.21 -17.31
CA THR A 144 18.29 6.83 -17.53
C THR A 144 19.38 5.89 -17.01
N LEU A 145 18.99 4.95 -16.14
CA LEU A 145 19.82 3.85 -15.66
C LEU A 145 19.22 2.54 -16.20
N ARG A 146 19.99 1.78 -16.97
CA ARG A 146 19.54 0.52 -17.57
C ARG A 146 20.42 -0.65 -17.13
N ASP A 147 19.81 -1.66 -16.52
CA ASP A 147 20.45 -2.94 -16.19
C ASP A 147 19.90 -4.01 -17.15
N GLU A 148 20.74 -4.42 -18.10
CA GLU A 148 20.37 -5.39 -19.14
C GLU A 148 20.23 -6.81 -18.57
N ALA A 149 20.96 -7.14 -17.49
CA ALA A 149 20.89 -8.46 -16.86
C ALA A 149 19.56 -8.64 -16.10
N GLN A 150 19.07 -7.57 -15.48
CA GLN A 150 17.78 -7.56 -14.78
C GLN A 150 16.59 -7.20 -15.67
N VAL A 151 16.83 -6.81 -16.93
CA VAL A 151 15.79 -6.30 -17.84
C VAL A 151 15.03 -5.14 -17.20
N LEU A 152 15.77 -4.21 -16.60
CA LEU A 152 15.21 -3.10 -15.84
C LEU A 152 15.73 -1.75 -16.33
N GLU A 153 14.84 -0.77 -16.39
CA GLU A 153 15.17 0.61 -16.71
C GLU A 153 14.52 1.56 -15.70
N VAL A 154 15.33 2.43 -15.10
CA VAL A 154 14.91 3.48 -14.18
C VAL A 154 15.17 4.83 -14.84
N ARG A 155 14.16 5.69 -14.87
CA ARG A 155 14.27 7.04 -15.42
C ARG A 155 13.95 8.08 -14.36
N ALA A 156 14.77 9.11 -14.29
CA ALA A 156 14.53 10.29 -13.45
C ALA A 156 14.58 11.54 -14.32
N THR A 157 13.54 12.37 -14.23
CA THR A 157 13.54 13.72 -14.81
C THR A 157 14.07 14.68 -13.76
N LEU A 158 15.08 15.45 -14.12
CA LEU A 158 15.79 16.38 -13.26
C LEU A 158 15.65 17.79 -13.82
N THR A 159 15.37 18.74 -12.95
CA THR A 159 15.58 20.16 -13.21
C THR A 159 17.08 20.48 -13.28
N GLN A 160 17.41 21.67 -13.75
CA GLN A 160 18.80 22.14 -13.75
C GLN A 160 19.40 22.20 -12.33
N ALA A 161 18.59 22.56 -11.32
CA ALA A 161 19.02 22.62 -9.93
C ALA A 161 19.30 21.22 -9.36
N GLU A 162 18.42 20.25 -9.62
CA GLU A 162 18.60 18.86 -9.17
C GLU A 162 19.78 18.18 -9.88
N LEU A 163 20.00 18.45 -11.17
CA LEU A 163 21.18 17.97 -11.88
C LEU A 163 22.48 18.57 -11.32
N ALA A 164 22.46 19.87 -10.99
CA ALA A 164 23.61 20.52 -10.36
C ALA A 164 23.90 19.90 -8.97
N GLN A 165 22.85 19.63 -8.19
CA GLN A 165 22.98 18.93 -6.91
C GLN A 165 23.52 17.51 -7.08
N LEU A 166 23.03 16.75 -8.06
CA LEU A 166 23.53 15.41 -8.36
C LEU A 166 25.03 15.44 -8.69
N LYS A 167 25.47 16.39 -9.51
CA LYS A 167 26.90 16.57 -9.86
C LYS A 167 27.79 16.87 -8.65
N GLN A 168 27.26 17.58 -7.64
CA GLN A 168 28.01 17.86 -6.42
C GLN A 168 28.18 16.64 -5.51
N GLN A 169 27.33 15.62 -5.66
CA GLN A 169 27.38 14.40 -4.86
C GLN A 169 28.25 13.30 -5.49
N LEU A 170 28.68 13.48 -6.75
CA LEU A 170 29.58 12.58 -7.44
C LEU A 170 31.04 12.97 -7.14
N PRO A 171 31.92 12.00 -6.83
CA PRO A 171 33.34 12.26 -6.55
C PRO A 171 34.13 12.70 -7.79
#